data_AF-A0A7X5I6J9-F1
#
_entry.id   AF-A0A7X5I6J9-F1
#
_cell.length_a   1.000
_cell.length_b   1.000
_cell.length_c   1.000
_cell.angle_alpha   90.00
_cell.angle_beta   90.00
_cell.angle_gamma   90.00
#
_symmetry.space_group_name_H-M   'P 1'
#
loop_
_entity.id
_entity.type
_entity.pdbx_description
1 polymer ?
#
loop_
_entity_poly.entity_id
_entity_poly.type
_entity_poly.pdbx_seq_one_letter_code
_entity_poly.pdbx_strand_id
1 'polypeptide(L)'
;MNRVLKWTLAIIGILLSTFSLYTIYISGKPTFDSYNTIGWIGFALGFCILMALLYYLSVKVGIAYTIILLLLLLFMIIWDKFQSKHTQQQNISQITKDISSQKNTSDETEQLYENGDIVISHPYDHLISLQWGTLNNVDMDLILISPQDNVIINFSTPKYSLDISNSIWLDYDYQMQQDIATKEIISILGMKNKTFSIIAMNYNGEKLEQDVVVDVLLLDGTTATYTIPAEHFNDDTNCVYVCDIILNTNEIIEVMKDFDSGGI
;
A
#
# COMPACT_ATOMS: atom_id res chain seq x y z
N MET A 1 10.59 -13.26 -48.53
CA MET A 1 11.52 -12.95 -47.42
C MET A 1 12.49 -14.11 -47.21
N ASN A 2 13.80 -13.85 -47.12
CA ASN A 2 14.84 -14.88 -47.01
C ASN A 2 14.66 -15.71 -45.72
N ARG A 3 14.83 -17.04 -45.83
CA ARG A 3 14.74 -17.98 -44.71
C ARG A 3 15.69 -17.60 -43.57
N VAL A 4 16.88 -17.12 -43.90
CA VAL A 4 17.87 -16.63 -42.92
C VAL A 4 17.32 -15.46 -42.13
N LEU A 5 16.75 -14.46 -42.81
CA LEU A 5 16.17 -13.28 -42.19
C LEU A 5 14.99 -13.62 -41.24
N LYS A 6 14.18 -14.62 -41.60
CA LYS A 6 13.09 -15.12 -40.73
C LYS A 6 13.62 -15.68 -39.40
N TRP A 7 14.69 -16.48 -39.46
CA TRP A 7 15.30 -17.07 -38.27
C TRP A 7 16.03 -16.03 -37.42
N THR A 8 16.72 -15.06 -38.04
CA THR A 8 17.37 -13.96 -37.32
C THR A 8 16.35 -13.14 -36.52
N LEU A 9 15.21 -12.80 -37.13
CA LEU A 9 14.14 -12.06 -36.44
C LEU A 9 13.52 -12.86 -35.28
N ALA A 10 13.33 -14.17 -35.44
CA ALA A 10 12.82 -15.03 -34.38
C ALA A 10 13.79 -15.10 -33.18
N ILE A 11 15.10 -15.20 -33.44
CA ILE A 11 16.14 -15.20 -32.39
C ILE A 11 16.15 -13.87 -31.64
N ILE A 12 16.05 -12.75 -32.36
CA ILE A 12 15.97 -11.41 -31.74
C ILE A 12 14.74 -11.29 -30.86
N GLY A 13 13.57 -11.77 -31.30
CA GLY A 13 12.33 -11.75 -30.51
C GLY A 13 12.40 -12.60 -29.24
N ILE A 14 13.03 -13.77 -29.31
CA ILE A 14 13.30 -14.62 -28.15
C ILE A 14 14.24 -13.90 -27.17
N LEU A 15 15.35 -13.35 -27.66
CA LEU A 15 16.32 -12.63 -26.84
C LEU A 15 15.69 -11.43 -26.12
N LEU A 16 14.86 -10.64 -26.83
CA LEU A 16 14.14 -9.51 -26.23
C LEU A 16 13.12 -9.96 -25.18
N SER A 17 12.42 -11.07 -25.41
CA SER A 17 11.48 -11.62 -24.41
C SER A 17 12.21 -12.16 -23.19
N THR A 18 13.33 -12.88 -23.38
CA THR A 18 14.16 -13.36 -22.27
C THR A 18 14.82 -12.21 -21.52
N PHE A 19 15.24 -11.14 -22.21
CA PHE A 19 15.79 -9.95 -21.58
C PHE A 19 14.71 -9.20 -20.78
N SER A 20 13.48 -9.11 -21.30
CA SER A 20 12.33 -8.56 -20.58
C SER A 20 11.99 -9.39 -19.33
N LEU A 21 11.92 -10.72 -19.44
CA LEU A 21 11.77 -11.62 -18.28
C LEU A 21 12.94 -11.48 -17.28
N TYR A 22 14.16 -11.33 -17.78
CA TYR A 22 15.36 -11.16 -16.96
C TYR A 22 15.37 -9.82 -16.21
N THR A 23 14.93 -8.73 -16.86
CA THR A 23 14.73 -7.43 -16.20
C THR A 23 13.62 -7.46 -15.15
N ILE A 24 12.62 -8.35 -15.30
CA ILE A 24 11.62 -8.61 -14.27
C ILE A 24 12.21 -9.40 -13.09
N TYR A 25 13.22 -10.25 -13.32
CA TYR A 25 13.78 -11.17 -12.32
C TYR A 25 14.98 -10.64 -11.52
N ILE A 26 15.81 -9.76 -12.11
CA ILE A 26 17.08 -9.28 -11.51
C ILE A 26 16.89 -8.13 -10.53
N SER A 27 15.73 -7.45 -10.51
CA SER A 27 15.52 -6.30 -9.62
C SER A 27 15.32 -6.65 -8.14
N GLY A 28 15.53 -7.90 -7.72
CA GLY A 28 15.64 -8.27 -6.30
C GLY A 28 14.39 -8.02 -5.44
N LYS A 29 13.27 -7.64 -6.07
CA LYS A 29 11.97 -7.49 -5.43
C LYS A 29 11.13 -8.70 -5.81
N PRO A 30 10.57 -9.45 -4.83
CA PRO A 30 9.56 -10.42 -5.18
C PRO A 30 8.34 -9.66 -5.70
N THR A 31 7.62 -10.35 -6.57
CA THR A 31 6.19 -10.19 -6.84
C THR A 31 5.75 -9.04 -7.73
N PHE A 32 4.84 -9.43 -8.62
CA PHE A 32 4.05 -8.61 -9.51
C PHE A 32 3.32 -7.52 -8.72
N ASP A 33 4.02 -6.42 -8.48
CA ASP A 33 3.44 -5.23 -7.89
C ASP A 33 2.52 -4.58 -8.93
N SER A 34 1.21 -4.60 -8.70
CA SER A 34 0.22 -3.97 -9.59
C SER A 34 0.46 -2.47 -9.77
N TYR A 35 1.30 -1.89 -8.91
CA TYR A 35 1.68 -0.48 -8.90
C TYR A 35 2.88 -0.14 -9.80
N ASN A 36 3.60 -1.14 -10.36
CA ASN A 36 4.67 -0.86 -11.34
C ASN A 36 4.10 -0.71 -12.77
N THR A 37 3.29 0.33 -12.95
CA THR A 37 2.59 0.64 -14.19
C THR A 37 3.54 0.73 -15.39
N ILE A 38 4.75 1.27 -15.18
CA ILE A 38 5.78 1.42 -16.22
C ILE A 38 6.30 0.05 -16.70
N GLY A 39 6.53 -0.88 -15.78
CA GLY A 39 6.94 -2.26 -16.12
C GLY A 39 5.87 -3.01 -16.92
N TRP A 40 4.60 -2.87 -16.54
CA TRP A 40 3.47 -3.47 -17.24
C TRP A 40 3.27 -2.89 -18.64
N ILE A 41 3.40 -1.57 -18.80
CA ILE A 41 3.34 -0.91 -20.11
C ILE A 41 4.49 -1.41 -21.00
N GLY A 42 5.71 -1.52 -20.47
CA GLY A 42 6.86 -2.04 -21.21
C GLY A 42 6.67 -3.48 -21.67
N PHE A 43 6.15 -4.35 -20.80
CA PHE A 43 5.82 -5.73 -21.14
C PHE A 43 4.73 -5.82 -22.22
N ALA A 44 3.64 -5.05 -22.08
CA ALA A 44 2.55 -5.03 -23.05
C ALA A 44 3.01 -4.55 -24.44
N LEU A 45 3.82 -3.49 -24.50
CA LEU A 45 4.42 -3.01 -25.75
C LEU A 45 5.34 -4.07 -26.39
N GLY A 46 6.21 -4.69 -25.59
CA GLY A 46 7.09 -5.77 -26.06
C GLY A 46 6.32 -6.96 -26.61
N PHE A 47 5.24 -7.36 -25.92
CA PHE A 47 4.35 -8.44 -26.34
C PHE A 47 3.62 -8.13 -27.65
N CYS A 48 3.08 -6.92 -27.79
CA CYS A 48 2.42 -6.47 -29.02
C CYS A 48 3.37 -6.46 -30.22
N ILE A 49 4.61 -5.98 -30.04
CA ILE A 49 5.65 -5.98 -31.08
C ILE A 49 6.00 -7.43 -31.48
N LEU A 50 6.16 -8.32 -30.51
CA LEU A 50 6.43 -9.74 -30.75
C LEU A 50 5.28 -10.41 -31.53
N MET A 51 4.02 -10.16 -31.15
CA MET A 51 2.85 -10.70 -31.83
C MET A 51 2.72 -10.19 -33.26
N ALA A 52 2.97 -8.90 -33.49
CA ALA A 52 2.99 -8.31 -34.84
C ALA A 52 4.09 -8.93 -35.71
N LEU A 53 5.29 -9.15 -35.17
CA LEU A 53 6.40 -9.82 -35.85
C LEU A 53 6.06 -11.28 -36.22
N LEU A 54 5.50 -12.04 -35.26
CA LEU A 54 5.14 -13.45 -35.47
C LEU A 54 4.01 -13.61 -36.50
N TYR A 55 3.02 -12.71 -36.46
CA TYR A 55 1.96 -12.63 -37.45
C TYR A 55 2.49 -12.30 -38.85
N TYR A 56 3.33 -11.26 -38.97
CA TYR A 56 3.98 -10.88 -40.22
C TYR A 56 4.85 -11.99 -40.82
N LEU A 57 5.52 -12.78 -39.97
CA LEU A 57 6.37 -13.90 -40.36
C LEU A 57 5.58 -15.18 -40.75
N SER A 58 4.27 -15.19 -40.51
CA SER A 58 3.36 -16.34 -40.65
C SER A 58 3.79 -17.57 -39.84
N VAL A 59 4.43 -17.36 -38.69
CA VAL A 59 4.97 -18.43 -37.84
C VAL A 59 3.87 -18.88 -36.89
N LYS A 60 2.93 -19.69 -37.41
CA LYS A 60 1.78 -20.23 -36.66
C LYS A 60 2.19 -20.89 -35.35
N VAL A 61 3.35 -21.55 -35.35
CA VAL A 61 3.93 -22.21 -34.18
C VAL A 61 4.39 -21.20 -33.11
N GLY A 62 4.93 -20.05 -33.52
CA GLY A 62 5.39 -19.00 -32.61
C GLY A 62 4.24 -18.30 -31.91
N ILE A 63 3.12 -18.08 -32.61
CA ILE A 63 1.88 -17.54 -32.04
C ILE A 63 1.32 -18.49 -30.97
N ALA A 64 1.38 -19.81 -31.20
CA ALA A 64 0.94 -20.79 -30.22
C ALA A 64 1.84 -20.76 -28.96
N TYR A 65 3.16 -20.68 -29.13
CA TYR A 65 4.10 -20.61 -27.99
C TYR A 65 3.95 -19.32 -27.18
N THR A 66 3.71 -18.16 -27.81
CA THR A 66 3.48 -16.91 -27.07
C THR A 66 2.18 -16.93 -26.27
N ILE A 67 1.11 -17.54 -26.81
CA ILE A 67 -0.14 -17.74 -26.07
C ILE A 67 0.07 -18.68 -24.88
N ILE A 68 0.80 -19.79 -25.06
CA ILE A 68 1.13 -20.72 -23.96
C ILE A 68 1.93 -20.00 -22.87
N LEU A 69 2.91 -19.17 -23.24
CA LEU A 69 3.70 -18.39 -22.30
C LEU A 69 2.85 -17.38 -21.53
N LEU A 70 1.90 -16.69 -22.20
CA LEU A 70 0.95 -15.79 -21.56
C LEU A 70 0.04 -16.54 -20.56
N LEU A 71 -0.45 -17.72 -20.93
CA LEU A 71 -1.28 -18.57 -20.07
C LEU A 71 -0.50 -19.08 -18.84
N LEU A 72 0.78 -19.44 -19.02
CA LEU A 72 1.67 -19.80 -17.90
C LEU A 72 1.91 -18.61 -16.97
N LEU A 73 2.09 -17.41 -17.51
CA LEU A 73 2.25 -16.19 -16.73
C LEU A 73 0.98 -15.87 -15.92
N LEU A 74 -0.19 -15.96 -16.54
CA LEU A 74 -1.49 -15.84 -15.86
C LEU A 74 -1.67 -16.91 -14.79
N PHE A 75 -1.29 -18.15 -15.07
CA PHE A 75 -1.33 -19.25 -14.11
C PHE A 75 -0.42 -18.98 -12.91
N MET A 76 0.80 -18.47 -13.13
CA MET A 76 1.70 -18.10 -12.03
C MET A 76 1.13 -16.96 -11.17
N ILE A 77 0.50 -15.96 -11.77
CA ILE A 77 -0.17 -14.87 -11.01
C ILE A 77 -1.34 -15.41 -10.17
N ILE A 78 -2.16 -16.28 -10.74
CA ILE A 78 -3.28 -16.91 -10.02
C ILE A 78 -2.77 -17.84 -8.93
N TRP A 79 -1.72 -18.61 -9.21
CA TRP A 79 -1.09 -19.53 -8.27
C TRP A 79 -0.45 -18.81 -7.09
N ASP A 80 0.21 -17.68 -7.33
CA ASP A 80 0.81 -16.83 -6.28
C ASP A 80 -0.28 -16.25 -5.36
N LYS A 81 -1.38 -15.75 -5.93
CA LYS A 81 -2.58 -15.34 -5.17
C LYS A 81 -3.23 -16.48 -4.39
N PHE A 82 -3.23 -17.69 -4.94
CA PHE A 82 -3.79 -18.88 -4.30
C PHE A 82 -2.89 -19.39 -3.15
N GLN A 83 -1.57 -19.38 -3.34
CA GLN A 83 -0.59 -19.74 -2.33
C GLN A 83 -0.53 -18.73 -1.19
N SER A 84 -0.63 -17.42 -1.47
CA SER A 84 -0.71 -16.41 -0.40
C SER A 84 -1.96 -16.66 0.47
N LYS A 85 -3.10 -16.94 -0.17
CA LYS A 85 -4.36 -17.29 0.52
C LYS A 85 -4.24 -18.57 1.34
N HIS A 86 -3.59 -19.61 0.84
CA HIS A 86 -3.39 -20.87 1.58
C HIS A 86 -2.35 -20.76 2.70
N THR A 87 -1.27 -20.00 2.51
CA THR A 87 -0.24 -19.77 3.54
C THR A 87 -0.82 -18.94 4.69
N GLN A 88 -1.68 -17.97 4.36
CA GLN A 88 -2.47 -17.22 5.33
C GLN A 88 -3.44 -18.15 6.10
N GLN A 89 -4.12 -19.07 5.41
CA GLN A 89 -5.04 -20.03 6.02
C GLN A 89 -4.33 -21.08 6.90
N GLN A 90 -3.12 -21.51 6.53
CA GLN A 90 -2.31 -22.44 7.33
C GLN A 90 -1.74 -21.78 8.59
N ASN A 91 -1.21 -20.55 8.48
CA ASN A 91 -0.76 -19.78 9.65
C ASN A 91 -1.92 -19.45 10.59
N ILE A 92 -3.09 -19.07 10.06
CA ILE A 92 -4.32 -18.89 10.84
C ILE A 92 -4.69 -20.21 11.53
N SER A 93 -4.73 -21.34 10.83
CA SER A 93 -5.10 -22.63 11.45
C SER A 93 -4.12 -23.13 12.53
N GLN A 94 -2.87 -22.70 12.48
CA GLN A 94 -1.85 -23.01 13.49
C GLN A 94 -1.97 -22.10 14.71
N ILE A 95 -2.23 -20.81 14.50
CA ILE A 95 -2.58 -19.84 15.55
C ILE A 95 -3.92 -20.20 16.21
N THR A 96 -4.93 -20.61 15.45
CA THR A 96 -6.22 -21.09 15.96
C THR A 96 -6.07 -22.39 16.74
N LYS A 97 -5.15 -23.30 16.37
CA LYS A 97 -4.86 -24.49 17.17
C LYS A 97 -4.24 -24.14 18.52
N ASP A 98 -3.30 -23.19 18.56
CA ASP A 98 -2.69 -22.73 19.81
C ASP A 98 -3.72 -22.02 20.70
N ILE A 99 -4.66 -21.26 20.13
CA ILE A 99 -5.77 -20.60 20.85
C ILE A 99 -6.87 -21.58 21.29
N SER A 100 -7.18 -22.59 20.47
CA SER A 100 -8.21 -23.61 20.77
C SER A 100 -7.83 -24.57 21.89
N SER A 101 -6.55 -24.58 22.31
CA SER A 101 -6.12 -25.23 23.54
C SER A 101 -6.60 -24.52 24.82
N GLN A 102 -7.24 -23.35 24.70
CA GLN A 102 -7.59 -22.50 25.83
C GLN A 102 -9.05 -22.00 25.92
N LYS A 103 -9.97 -22.41 25.02
CA LYS A 103 -11.39 -22.07 25.22
C LYS A 103 -12.36 -23.06 24.58
N ASN A 104 -13.22 -23.63 25.43
CA ASN A 104 -14.32 -24.50 25.06
C ASN A 104 -15.44 -23.74 24.32
N THR A 105 -16.04 -24.48 23.39
CA THR A 105 -17.43 -24.46 22.87
C THR A 105 -17.92 -23.35 21.92
N SER A 106 -18.33 -23.88 20.75
CA SER A 106 -19.46 -23.58 19.86
C SER A 106 -19.39 -22.45 18.82
N ASP A 107 -19.25 -22.92 17.58
CA ASP A 107 -19.98 -22.60 16.34
C ASP A 107 -19.86 -21.24 15.66
N GLU A 108 -19.03 -21.26 14.62
CA GLU A 108 -19.17 -20.67 13.28
C GLU A 108 -20.16 -19.50 13.12
N THR A 109 -19.61 -18.29 13.17
CA THR A 109 -19.95 -17.23 12.22
C THR A 109 -18.76 -16.29 12.11
N GLU A 110 -18.25 -16.07 10.89
CA GLU A 110 -17.37 -14.94 10.59
C GLU A 110 -18.15 -13.65 10.88
N GLN A 111 -17.94 -13.08 12.06
CA GLN A 111 -18.45 -11.77 12.44
C GLN A 111 -17.25 -10.89 12.84
N LEU A 112 -17.12 -9.78 12.11
CA LEU A 112 -16.27 -8.64 12.44
C LEU A 112 -16.31 -8.36 13.94
N TYR A 113 -15.15 -8.32 14.59
CA TYR A 113 -15.06 -7.98 16.00
C TYR A 113 -15.54 -6.53 16.19
N GLU A 114 -16.71 -6.39 16.82
CA GLU A 114 -17.51 -5.18 17.10
C GLU A 114 -16.82 -4.12 17.99
N ASN A 115 -15.49 -4.09 18.08
CA ASN A 115 -14.78 -3.20 19.02
C ASN A 115 -13.62 -2.40 18.43
N GLY A 116 -13.42 -2.38 17.10
CA GLY A 116 -12.35 -1.58 16.53
C GLY A 116 -10.95 -2.00 16.98
N ASP A 117 -10.77 -3.25 17.41
CA ASP A 117 -9.44 -3.83 17.65
C ASP A 117 -8.76 -4.00 16.30
N ILE A 118 -8.06 -2.95 15.91
CA ILE A 118 -7.25 -2.92 14.69
C ILE A 118 -6.07 -3.87 14.89
N VAL A 119 -6.00 -4.89 14.03
CA VAL A 119 -4.94 -5.91 14.08
C VAL A 119 -3.88 -5.59 13.04
N ILE A 120 -2.79 -4.96 13.48
CA ILE A 120 -1.60 -4.78 12.64
C ILE A 120 -0.87 -6.12 12.56
N SER A 121 -0.70 -6.63 11.34
CA SER A 121 -0.21 -7.98 11.07
C SER A 121 1.32 -8.13 11.08
N HIS A 122 2.05 -7.04 11.38
CA HIS A 122 3.50 -7.00 11.36
C HIS A 122 4.06 -6.20 12.55
N PRO A 123 5.37 -6.32 12.85
CA PRO A 123 6.00 -5.50 13.88
C PRO A 123 5.95 -4.01 13.53
N TYR A 124 5.79 -3.18 14.56
CA TYR A 124 5.86 -1.72 14.48
C TYR A 124 6.43 -1.20 15.81
N ASP A 125 7.09 -0.05 15.72
CA ASP A 125 7.63 0.70 16.86
C ASP A 125 6.72 1.89 17.22
N HIS A 126 6.10 2.52 16.22
CA HIS A 126 5.23 3.69 16.38
C HIS A 126 3.92 3.51 15.61
N LEU A 127 2.86 4.15 16.07
CA LEU A 127 1.53 4.09 15.49
C LEU A 127 0.90 5.48 15.51
N ILE A 128 0.32 5.88 14.39
CA ILE A 128 -0.43 7.11 14.23
C ILE A 128 -1.80 6.73 13.71
N SER A 129 -2.86 7.23 14.33
CA SER A 129 -4.22 6.94 13.92
C SER A 129 -5.06 8.20 13.77
N LEU A 130 -5.89 8.22 12.74
CA LEU A 130 -6.83 9.29 12.42
C LEU A 130 -8.25 8.74 12.50
N GLN A 131 -9.12 9.44 13.20
CA GLN A 131 -10.54 9.10 13.35
C GLN A 131 -11.40 10.34 13.12
N TRP A 132 -12.49 10.18 12.40
CA TRP A 132 -13.53 11.19 12.23
C TRP A 132 -14.90 10.57 12.44
N GLY A 133 -15.94 11.40 12.52
CA GLY A 133 -17.28 10.95 12.86
C GLY A 133 -17.88 9.95 11.88
N THR A 134 -19.05 9.41 12.23
CA THR A 134 -19.77 8.37 11.49
C THR A 134 -20.84 8.92 10.56
N LEU A 135 -21.42 8.04 9.73
CA LEU A 135 -22.60 8.32 8.91
C LEU A 135 -22.41 9.51 7.98
N ASN A 136 -21.21 9.66 7.44
CA ASN A 136 -20.86 10.74 6.53
C ASN A 136 -20.12 10.19 5.30
N ASN A 137 -20.16 10.97 4.23
CA ASN A 137 -19.41 10.68 3.02
C ASN A 137 -18.03 11.37 3.04
N VAL A 138 -17.56 11.82 4.20
CA VAL A 138 -16.29 12.56 4.29
C VAL A 138 -15.14 11.56 4.20
N ASP A 139 -14.20 11.88 3.32
CA ASP A 139 -12.98 11.14 3.07
C ASP A 139 -11.84 11.91 3.72
N MET A 140 -11.41 11.46 4.90
CA MET A 140 -10.28 12.05 5.60
C MET A 140 -9.05 11.20 5.32
N ASP A 141 -7.94 11.85 4.99
CA ASP A 141 -6.65 11.22 4.73
C ASP A 141 -5.66 11.53 5.86
N LEU A 142 -4.92 10.50 6.30
CA LEU A 142 -3.74 10.62 7.14
C LEU A 142 -2.49 10.61 6.27
N ILE A 143 -1.71 11.69 6.35
CA ILE A 143 -0.50 11.86 5.55
C ILE A 143 0.70 11.98 6.47
N LEU A 144 1.75 11.19 6.17
CA LEU A 144 3.05 11.29 6.82
C LEU A 144 4.09 11.78 5.81
N ILE A 145 4.79 12.88 6.09
CA ILE A 145 5.85 13.38 5.20
C ILE A 145 7.18 13.52 5.94
N SER A 146 8.27 13.33 5.19
CA SER A 146 9.61 13.75 5.61
C SER A 146 10.27 14.46 4.42
N PRO A 147 10.19 15.81 4.35
CA PRO A 147 10.71 16.57 3.22
C PRO A 147 12.20 16.39 3.00
N GLN A 148 12.97 16.29 4.09
CA GLN A 148 14.43 16.11 4.05
C GLN A 148 14.81 14.75 3.43
N ASP A 149 13.97 13.75 3.63
CA ASP A 149 14.19 12.39 3.15
C ASP A 149 13.42 12.05 1.86
N ASN A 150 12.63 13.00 1.35
CA ASN A 150 11.73 12.81 0.21
C ASN A 150 10.80 11.60 0.38
N VAL A 151 10.22 11.45 1.58
CA VAL A 151 9.26 10.39 1.92
C VAL A 151 7.88 11.00 2.07
N ILE A 152 6.88 10.37 1.45
CA ILE A 152 5.47 10.70 1.60
C ILE A 152 4.72 9.38 1.72
N ILE A 153 3.89 9.26 2.75
CA ILE A 153 2.97 8.14 2.97
C ILE A 153 1.56 8.70 2.97
N ASN A 154 0.74 8.15 2.09
CA ASN A 154 -0.68 8.45 1.91
C ASN A 154 -1.31 7.31 1.10
N PHE A 155 -2.60 7.40 0.76
CA PHE A 155 -3.29 6.42 -0.07
C PHE A 155 -2.55 6.04 -1.37
N SER A 156 -1.94 7.02 -2.05
CA SER A 156 -1.22 6.79 -3.31
C SER A 156 0.14 6.12 -3.13
N THR A 157 0.77 6.34 -1.97
CA THR A 157 2.07 5.76 -1.61
C THR A 157 1.95 5.11 -0.22
N PRO A 158 1.23 3.99 -0.09
CA PRO A 158 0.84 3.45 1.22
C PRO A 158 2.00 2.74 1.93
N LYS A 159 3.19 2.69 1.34
CA LYS A 159 4.34 2.00 1.93
C LYS A 159 5.66 2.62 1.52
N TYR A 160 6.58 2.69 2.47
CA TYR A 160 7.98 3.02 2.23
C TYR A 160 8.88 2.09 3.06
N SER A 161 9.92 1.55 2.44
CA SER A 161 10.87 0.65 3.12
C SER A 161 12.30 0.96 2.68
N LEU A 162 13.19 1.11 3.65
CA LEU A 162 14.64 1.06 3.41
C LEU A 162 15.13 -0.38 3.45
N ASP A 163 14.65 -1.14 4.43
CA ASP A 163 14.89 -2.57 4.62
C ASP A 163 13.78 -3.19 5.49
N ILE A 164 13.93 -4.47 5.83
CA ILE A 164 12.97 -5.24 6.64
C ILE A 164 12.75 -4.65 8.06
N SER A 165 13.74 -3.95 8.60
CA SER A 165 13.69 -3.37 9.95
C SER A 165 13.38 -1.87 9.95
N ASN A 166 13.21 -1.27 8.77
CA ASN A 166 12.98 0.15 8.58
C ASN A 166 11.91 0.34 7.51
N SER A 167 10.66 0.37 7.94
CA SER A 167 9.49 0.41 7.07
C SER A 167 8.34 1.21 7.67
N ILE A 168 7.51 1.76 6.79
CA ILE A 168 6.33 2.54 7.13
C ILE A 168 5.18 2.03 6.25
N TRP A 169 4.00 1.91 6.83
CA TRP A 169 2.80 1.44 6.17
C TRP A 169 1.61 2.32 6.53
N LEU A 170 0.77 2.60 5.55
CA LEU A 170 -0.63 2.94 5.74
C LEU A 170 -1.40 1.60 5.79
N ASP A 171 -1.73 1.16 6.99
CA ASP A 171 -2.35 -0.15 7.25
C ASP A 171 -3.84 -0.17 6.95
N TYR A 172 -4.50 0.94 7.25
CA TYR A 172 -5.93 1.13 7.07
C TYR A 172 -6.17 2.49 6.48
N ASP A 173 -7.11 2.56 5.54
CA ASP A 173 -7.53 3.71 4.73
C ASP A 173 -9.04 3.59 4.51
N TYR A 174 -9.79 4.67 4.72
CA TYR A 174 -11.26 4.63 4.68
C TYR A 174 -11.82 5.85 3.94
N GLN A 175 -12.46 5.61 2.81
CA GLN A 175 -13.06 6.67 1.99
C GLN A 175 -14.35 7.26 2.56
N MET A 176 -14.98 6.56 3.52
CA MET A 176 -16.24 6.97 4.15
C MET A 176 -16.44 6.22 5.46
N GLN A 177 -17.18 6.83 6.39
CA GLN A 177 -17.52 6.21 7.67
C GLN A 177 -18.99 5.79 7.69
N GLN A 178 -19.23 4.52 8.01
CA GLN A 178 -20.59 3.96 8.14
C GLN A 178 -21.07 4.14 9.59
N ASP A 179 -21.56 3.08 10.22
CA ASP A 179 -22.17 3.11 11.56
C ASP A 179 -21.13 3.21 12.69
N ILE A 180 -19.86 2.89 12.41
CA ILE A 180 -18.75 2.87 13.38
C ILE A 180 -17.61 3.74 12.84
N ALA A 181 -17.08 4.63 13.68
CA ALA A 181 -15.95 5.48 13.35
C ALA A 181 -14.67 4.63 13.39
N THR A 182 -14.23 4.17 12.24
CA THR A 182 -13.02 3.38 12.06
C THR A 182 -11.80 4.28 11.92
N LYS A 183 -10.64 3.83 12.43
CA LYS A 183 -9.42 4.63 12.39
C LYS A 183 -8.59 4.29 11.15
N GLU A 184 -8.22 5.30 10.39
CA GLU A 184 -7.10 5.22 9.45
C GLU A 184 -5.79 5.14 10.25
N ILE A 185 -4.84 4.31 9.82
CA ILE A 185 -3.62 4.04 10.62
C ILE A 185 -2.38 4.01 9.76
N ILE A 186 -1.37 4.76 10.20
CA ILE A 186 0.01 4.61 9.76
C ILE A 186 0.83 3.96 10.88
N SER A 187 1.55 2.89 10.55
CA SER A 187 2.51 2.26 11.46
C SER A 187 3.94 2.40 10.94
N ILE A 188 4.88 2.56 11.87
CA ILE A 188 6.30 2.79 11.58
C ILE A 188 7.13 1.78 12.35
N LEU A 189 7.99 1.05 11.66
CA LEU A 189 9.02 0.19 12.23
C LEU A 189 10.40 0.82 11.98
N GLY A 190 11.20 0.99 13.03
CA GLY A 190 12.54 1.55 12.95
C GLY A 190 12.53 3.05 12.61
N MET A 191 13.27 3.43 11.56
CA MET A 191 13.37 4.84 11.10
C MET A 191 13.94 5.81 12.15
N LYS A 192 14.73 5.31 13.10
CA LYS A 192 15.26 6.05 14.25
C LYS A 192 16.04 7.33 13.92
N ASN A 193 16.49 7.53 12.69
CA ASN A 193 17.23 8.73 12.29
C ASN A 193 16.37 9.73 11.50
N LYS A 194 15.04 9.56 11.50
CA LYS A 194 14.12 10.38 10.71
C LYS A 194 13.20 11.22 11.60
N THR A 195 12.78 12.34 11.01
CA THR A 195 11.69 13.18 11.50
C THR A 195 10.56 13.11 10.51
N PHE A 196 9.35 12.97 11.01
CA PHE A 196 8.14 12.96 10.19
C PHE A 196 7.16 14.02 10.67
N SER A 197 6.48 14.63 9.71
CA SER A 197 5.38 15.57 9.91
C SER A 197 4.07 14.84 9.67
N ILE A 198 3.14 14.95 10.61
CA ILE A 198 1.80 14.36 10.54
C ILE A 198 0.81 15.41 10.04
N ILE A 199 0.04 15.05 9.03
CA ILE A 199 -0.96 15.90 8.40
C ILE A 199 -2.28 15.13 8.33
N ALA A 200 -3.38 15.79 8.68
CA ALA A 200 -4.74 15.32 8.43
C ALA A 200 -5.36 16.17 7.33
N MET A 201 -6.08 15.57 6.38
CA MET A 201 -6.65 16.27 5.24
C MET A 201 -8.08 15.81 4.95
N ASN A 202 -8.96 16.73 4.61
CA ASN A 202 -10.26 16.43 4.02
C ASN A 202 -10.09 16.31 2.50
N TYR A 203 -9.98 15.07 2.02
CA TYR A 203 -9.60 14.75 0.65
C TYR A 203 -10.68 15.14 -0.36
N ASN A 204 -11.94 14.82 -0.05
CA ASN A 204 -13.05 15.05 -0.97
C ASN A 204 -13.76 16.39 -0.76
N GLY A 205 -13.39 17.14 0.28
CA GLY A 205 -13.93 18.48 0.59
C GLY A 205 -15.38 18.47 1.05
N GLU A 206 -15.92 17.30 1.40
CA GLU A 206 -17.25 17.19 1.97
C GLU A 206 -17.28 17.82 3.36
N LYS A 207 -18.43 18.37 3.74
CA LYS A 207 -18.54 19.09 5.01
C LYS A 207 -18.44 18.14 6.19
N LEU A 208 -17.46 18.38 7.06
CA LEU A 208 -17.26 17.64 8.29
C LEU A 208 -18.12 18.24 9.41
N GLU A 209 -18.93 17.41 10.07
CA GLU A 209 -19.81 17.83 11.17
C GLU A 209 -19.24 17.55 12.57
N GLN A 210 -18.26 16.65 12.66
CA GLN A 210 -17.64 16.24 13.92
C GLN A 210 -16.13 16.48 13.90
N ASP A 211 -15.57 16.78 15.06
CA ASP A 211 -14.13 17.00 15.20
C ASP A 211 -13.33 15.75 14.81
N VAL A 212 -12.13 15.99 14.29
CA VAL A 212 -11.17 14.95 13.91
C VAL A 212 -10.27 14.65 15.10
N VAL A 213 -9.99 13.38 15.33
CA VAL A 213 -9.07 12.93 16.39
C VAL A 213 -7.86 12.27 15.77
N VAL A 214 -6.66 12.76 16.11
CA VAL A 214 -5.39 12.14 15.76
C VAL A 214 -4.69 11.66 17.03
N ASP A 215 -4.44 10.36 17.12
CA ASP A 215 -3.64 9.76 18.18
C ASP A 215 -2.25 9.38 17.66
N VAL A 216 -1.23 9.65 18.46
CA VAL A 216 0.16 9.27 18.21
C VAL A 216 0.64 8.42 19.37
N LEU A 217 1.23 7.25 19.08
CA LEU A 217 1.87 6.34 20.02
C LEU A 217 3.31 6.08 19.54
N LEU A 218 4.28 6.36 20.39
CA LEU A 218 5.70 6.11 20.12
C LEU A 218 6.21 4.88 20.90
N LEU A 219 7.37 4.37 20.48
CA LEU A 219 7.98 3.13 20.97
C LEU A 219 8.15 3.07 22.49
N ASP A 220 8.47 4.18 23.14
CA ASP A 220 8.66 4.24 24.59
C ASP A 220 7.36 4.38 25.39
N GLY A 221 6.21 4.32 24.70
CA GLY A 221 4.89 4.52 25.29
C GLY A 221 4.47 5.99 25.38
N THR A 222 5.26 6.93 24.85
CA THR A 222 4.82 8.32 24.72
C THR A 222 3.60 8.40 23.81
N THR A 223 2.55 9.06 24.28
CA THR A 223 1.30 9.25 23.54
C THR A 223 0.89 10.71 23.49
N ALA A 224 0.32 11.14 22.37
CA ALA A 224 -0.38 12.41 22.23
C ALA A 224 -1.71 12.21 21.50
N THR A 225 -2.72 12.98 21.90
CA THR A 225 -4.03 12.99 21.25
C THR A 225 -4.37 14.43 20.90
N TYR A 226 -4.72 14.67 19.64
CA TYR A 226 -5.12 15.95 19.11
C TYR A 226 -6.58 15.88 18.68
N THR A 227 -7.42 16.76 19.23
CA THR A 227 -8.79 16.95 18.77
C THR A 227 -8.85 18.24 17.97
N ILE A 228 -9.05 18.11 16.67
CA ILE A 228 -9.00 19.20 15.70
C ILE A 228 -10.44 19.57 15.33
N PRO A 229 -10.88 20.81 15.60
CA PRO A 229 -12.24 21.23 15.28
C PRO A 229 -12.58 21.07 13.80
N ALA A 230 -13.80 20.60 13.51
CA ALA A 230 -14.23 20.35 12.13
C ALA A 230 -14.16 21.59 11.21
N GLU A 231 -14.30 22.78 11.79
CA GLU A 231 -14.19 24.05 11.07
C GLU A 231 -12.86 24.21 10.30
N HIS A 232 -11.74 23.74 10.85
CA HIS A 232 -10.43 23.80 10.18
C HIS A 232 -10.35 22.98 8.88
N PHE A 233 -11.26 22.02 8.68
CA PHE A 233 -11.34 21.19 7.47
C PHE A 233 -12.45 21.60 6.51
N ASN A 234 -13.33 22.51 6.95
CA ASN A 234 -14.45 23.01 6.17
C ASN A 234 -14.15 24.34 5.44
N ASP A 235 -13.01 24.95 5.77
CA ASP A 235 -12.51 26.17 5.15
C ASP A 235 -11.57 25.86 3.95
N ASP A 236 -11.08 26.89 3.26
CA ASP A 236 -10.33 26.78 1.99
C ASP A 236 -9.01 25.96 2.09
N THR A 237 -8.52 25.69 3.29
CA THR A 237 -7.24 25.02 3.54
C THR A 237 -7.32 23.50 3.53
N ASN A 238 -8.49 22.92 3.83
CA ASN A 238 -8.85 21.50 3.87
C ASN A 238 -7.81 20.51 4.46
N CYS A 239 -6.81 21.01 5.16
CA CYS A 239 -5.59 20.29 5.53
C CYS A 239 -4.98 20.94 6.76
N VAL A 240 -4.70 20.12 7.77
CA VAL A 240 -4.16 20.57 9.05
C VAL A 240 -2.88 19.79 9.32
N TYR A 241 -1.81 20.54 9.57
CA TYR A 241 -0.58 19.98 10.08
C TYR A 241 -0.65 19.88 11.59
N VAL A 242 -0.44 18.66 12.09
CA VAL A 242 -0.76 18.28 13.46
C VAL A 242 0.47 18.46 14.34
N CYS A 243 1.56 17.76 14.01
CA CYS A 243 2.82 17.82 14.76
C CYS A 243 3.98 17.21 13.95
N ASP A 244 5.20 17.42 14.44
CA ASP A 244 6.35 16.61 14.05
C ASP A 244 6.63 15.53 15.10
N ILE A 245 7.11 14.39 14.64
CA ILE A 245 7.68 13.33 15.47
C ILE A 245 9.15 13.11 15.11
N ILE A 246 10.01 13.10 16.13
CA ILE A 246 11.43 12.79 15.99
C ILE A 246 11.66 11.39 16.53
N LEU A 247 11.87 10.42 15.65
CA LEU A 247 11.92 9.00 16.02
C LEU A 247 13.22 8.60 16.75
N ASN A 248 14.25 9.44 16.70
CA ASN A 248 15.49 9.18 17.45
C ASN A 248 15.30 9.36 18.95
N THR A 249 14.52 10.38 19.31
CA THR A 249 14.33 10.84 20.70
C THR A 249 12.93 10.50 21.23
N ASN A 250 12.06 9.92 20.41
CA ASN A 250 10.63 9.76 20.68
C ASN A 250 9.97 11.08 21.09
N GLU A 251 10.38 12.19 20.48
CA GLU A 251 9.88 13.51 20.81
C GLU A 251 8.75 13.88 19.86
N ILE A 252 7.69 14.47 20.42
CA ILE A 252 6.59 15.06 19.67
C ILE A 252 6.73 16.58 19.79
N ILE A 253 6.94 17.26 18.67
CA ILE A 253 7.00 18.72 18.61
C ILE A 253 5.62 19.20 18.16
N GLU A 254 4.89 19.80 19.11
CA GLU A 254 3.56 20.36 18.84
C GLU A 254 3.65 21.59 17.94
N VAL A 255 2.93 21.53 16.82
CA VAL A 255 2.85 22.65 15.88
C VAL A 255 1.44 22.71 15.29
N MET A 256 0.41 22.91 16.11
CA MET A 256 -0.89 23.32 15.55
C MET A 256 -0.76 24.76 15.01
N LYS A 257 -0.37 24.86 13.74
CA LYS A 257 -0.52 26.05 12.91
C LYS A 257 -1.46 25.69 11.78
N ASP A 258 -2.53 26.46 11.63
CA ASP A 258 -3.33 26.46 10.40
C ASP A 258 -2.41 26.83 9.24
N PHE A 259 -2.36 25.98 8.21
CA PHE A 259 -1.73 26.35 6.95
C PHE A 259 -2.67 27.31 6.23
N ASP A 260 -2.69 28.59 6.62
CA ASP A 260 -3.31 29.65 5.81
C ASP A 260 -2.73 29.58 4.39
N SER A 261 -3.53 29.09 3.45
CA SER A 261 -3.20 29.08 2.03
C SER A 261 -3.21 30.51 1.51
N GLY A 262 -2.06 31.18 1.58
CA GLY A 262 -1.87 32.55 1.09
C GLY A 262 -0.40 32.99 1.00
N GLY A 263 0.27 32.64 -0.10
CA GLY A 263 1.58 33.15 -0.51
C GLY A 263 2.53 32.01 -0.87
N ILE A 264 2.83 31.74 -2.14
CA ILE A 264 3.35 32.65 -3.18
C ILE A 264 2.70 32.38 -4.53
#